data_AF-A0A0J7IDC5-F1
#
_entry.id   AF-A0A0J7IDC5-F1
#
_cell.length_a   1.000
_cell.length_b   1.000
_cell.length_c   1.000
_cell.angle_alpha   90.00
_cell.angle_beta   90.00
_cell.angle_gamma   90.00
#
_symmetry.space_group_name_H-M   'P 1'
#
loop_
_entity.id
_entity.type
_entity.pdbx_description
1 polymer ?
#
loop_
_entity_poly.entity_id
_entity_poly.type
_entity_poly.pdbx_seq_one_letter_code
_entity_poly.pdbx_strand_id
1 'polypeptide(L)'
;MNFKTKIVIILLSSSLITNCKEEMKKCVSQSTDTNVKLYNDLTDQLIPYFFREDYLGEKRYFDSLRVHNEDLYIEEKTKAHNEIFNHPEKFCNLYIDSTKSKNTYFATSSKNFITGHPEAHINDIKSRKELLKEFSSNTDIIKKLSTRSSIKANQFNLCTAKVLDLAEYDKHTNECEIGVVYFSEIVFDPSKKRALVFVDHRIKKDYYGRNAVFKLRLHDNYWEIEDFTLVSTS
;
A
#
# COMPACT_ATOMS: atom_id res chain seq x y z
N MET A 1 37.27 35.52 -24.37
CA MET A 1 36.11 35.43 -23.45
C MET A 1 36.53 36.01 -22.10
N ASN A 2 35.94 37.14 -21.70
CA ASN A 2 36.40 37.94 -20.56
C ASN A 2 36.05 37.27 -19.22
N PHE A 3 36.95 37.39 -18.24
CA PHE A 3 36.84 36.75 -16.91
C PHE A 3 35.51 37.09 -16.19
N LYS A 4 34.95 38.29 -16.45
CA LYS A 4 33.65 38.74 -15.92
C LYS A 4 32.46 37.91 -16.43
N THR A 5 32.52 37.36 -17.65
CA THR A 5 31.43 36.56 -18.22
C THR A 5 31.36 35.16 -17.59
N LYS A 6 32.49 34.62 -17.12
CA LYS A 6 32.52 33.32 -16.41
C LYS A 6 31.90 33.39 -15.01
N ILE A 7 32.05 34.51 -14.31
CA ILE A 7 31.53 34.68 -12.94
C ILE A 7 29.99 34.80 -12.94
N VAL A 8 29.41 35.44 -13.95
CA VAL A 8 27.94 35.58 -14.08
C VAL A 8 27.26 34.23 -14.37
N ILE A 9 27.90 33.34 -15.14
CA ILE A 9 27.34 32.00 -15.44
C ILE A 9 27.35 31.09 -14.20
N ILE A 10 28.39 31.16 -13.36
CA ILE A 10 28.49 30.35 -12.12
C ILE A 10 27.48 30.84 -11.07
N LEU A 11 27.25 32.16 -10.99
CA LEU A 11 26.25 32.73 -10.06
C LEU A 11 24.81 32.48 -10.51
N LEU A 12 24.52 32.45 -11.82
CA LEU A 12 23.19 32.08 -12.33
C LEU A 12 22.90 30.58 -12.26
N SER A 13 23.92 29.70 -12.31
CA SER A 13 23.73 28.26 -12.06
C SER A 13 23.54 27.92 -10.57
N SER A 14 23.89 28.84 -9.67
CA SER A 14 23.72 28.66 -8.21
C SER A 14 22.31 29.02 -7.72
N SER A 15 21.53 29.75 -8.53
CA SER A 15 20.17 30.20 -8.19
C SER A 15 19.06 29.24 -8.61
N LEU A 16 19.43 28.07 -9.16
CA LEU A 16 18.53 26.97 -9.54
C LEU A 16 18.64 25.79 -8.57
N ILE A 17 19.07 26.02 -7.32
CA ILE A 17 18.71 25.13 -6.22
C ILE A 17 17.23 25.42 -5.94
N THR A 18 16.35 24.94 -6.82
CA THR A 18 14.96 24.70 -6.46
C THR A 18 15.02 23.89 -5.17
N ASN A 19 14.32 24.34 -4.12
CA ASN A 19 13.94 23.50 -3.00
C ASN A 19 13.15 22.31 -3.59
N CYS A 20 13.86 21.29 -4.09
CA CYS A 20 13.26 20.02 -4.42
C CYS A 20 12.80 19.46 -3.09
N LYS A 21 11.50 19.57 -2.81
CA LYS A 21 10.89 18.84 -1.71
C LYS A 21 11.34 17.39 -1.87
N GLU A 22 11.92 16.84 -0.81
CA GLU A 22 12.33 15.45 -0.82
C GLU A 22 11.08 14.59 -1.05
N GLU A 23 11.17 13.60 -1.93
CA GLU A 23 10.09 12.66 -2.21
C GLU A 23 10.35 11.34 -1.51
N MET A 24 9.27 10.62 -1.16
CA MET A 24 9.39 9.27 -0.63
C MET A 24 9.99 8.34 -1.68
N LYS A 25 11.05 7.62 -1.30
CA LYS A 25 11.68 6.61 -2.13
C LYS A 25 10.68 5.49 -2.42
N LYS A 26 10.59 5.09 -3.69
CA LYS A 26 9.74 3.98 -4.14
C LYS A 26 10.56 2.69 -4.22
N CYS A 27 10.00 1.58 -3.74
CA CYS A 27 10.60 0.26 -3.89
C CYS A 27 10.04 -0.42 -5.14
N VAL A 28 10.63 -0.16 -6.31
CA VAL A 28 10.14 -0.72 -7.57
C VAL A 28 10.45 -2.22 -7.65
N SER A 29 9.40 -3.04 -7.74
CA SER A 29 9.57 -4.49 -7.84
C SER A 29 10.25 -4.89 -9.16
N GLN A 30 11.27 -5.74 -9.05
CA GLN A 30 11.98 -6.31 -10.21
C GLN A 30 11.40 -7.65 -10.68
N SER A 31 10.26 -8.08 -10.12
CA SER A 31 9.61 -9.33 -10.51
C SER A 31 9.16 -9.29 -11.97
N THR A 32 9.42 -10.36 -12.72
CA THR A 32 8.88 -10.57 -14.07
C THR A 32 7.45 -11.11 -14.07
N ASP A 33 6.97 -11.65 -12.93
CA ASP A 33 5.57 -12.03 -12.76
C ASP A 33 4.74 -10.77 -12.50
N THR A 34 3.82 -10.47 -13.42
CA THR A 34 2.99 -9.26 -13.37
C THR A 34 2.15 -9.15 -12.11
N ASN A 35 1.62 -10.26 -11.60
CA ASN A 35 0.78 -10.24 -10.40
C ASN A 35 1.63 -9.99 -9.16
N VAL A 36 2.76 -10.70 -9.04
CA VAL A 36 3.72 -10.50 -7.95
C VAL A 36 4.21 -9.05 -7.95
N LYS A 37 4.58 -8.54 -9.13
CA LYS A 37 5.03 -7.15 -9.29
C LYS A 37 3.97 -6.17 -8.81
N LEU A 38 2.72 -6.33 -9.26
CA LEU A 38 1.61 -5.47 -8.86
C LEU A 38 1.37 -5.50 -7.35
N TYR A 39 1.35 -6.67 -6.71
CA TYR A 39 1.18 -6.74 -5.26
C TYR A 39 2.33 -6.08 -4.49
N ASN A 40 3.57 -6.24 -4.96
CA ASN A 40 4.73 -5.58 -4.36
C ASN A 40 4.61 -4.05 -4.48
N ASP A 41 4.43 -3.55 -5.70
CA ASP A 41 4.31 -2.11 -5.99
C ASP A 41 3.15 -1.48 -5.22
N LEU A 42 2.00 -2.18 -5.14
CA LEU A 42 0.86 -1.74 -4.34
C LEU A 42 1.21 -1.70 -2.85
N THR A 43 1.84 -2.76 -2.30
CA THR A 43 2.13 -2.84 -0.86
C THR A 43 3.14 -1.78 -0.43
N ASP A 44 4.13 -1.47 -1.27
CA ASP A 44 5.08 -0.37 -1.10
C ASP A 44 4.38 0.98 -0.90
N GLN A 45 3.27 1.23 -1.63
CA GLN A 45 2.46 2.44 -1.48
C GLN A 45 1.51 2.37 -0.28
N LEU A 46 0.93 1.19 0.00
CA LEU A 46 -0.05 1.07 1.08
C LEU A 46 0.56 1.31 2.46
N ILE A 47 1.80 0.90 2.70
CA ILE A 47 2.49 1.12 3.98
C ILE A 47 2.50 2.60 4.37
N PRO A 48 3.11 3.51 3.58
CA PRO A 48 3.15 4.93 3.93
C PRO A 48 1.80 5.63 3.78
N TYR A 49 0.94 5.25 2.84
CA TYR A 49 -0.26 6.05 2.52
C TYR A 49 -1.56 5.53 3.13
N PHE A 50 -1.65 4.24 3.45
CA PHE A 50 -2.91 3.61 3.88
C PHE A 50 -2.84 2.96 5.26
N PHE A 51 -1.75 2.28 5.60
CA PHE A 51 -1.60 1.49 6.84
C PHE A 51 -1.21 2.31 8.07
N ARG A 52 -1.00 3.63 7.93
CA ARG A 52 -0.56 4.59 8.98
C ARG A 52 0.94 4.51 9.29
N GLU A 53 1.36 5.35 10.22
CA GLU A 53 2.76 5.67 10.56
C GLU A 53 3.37 4.72 11.61
N ASP A 54 2.67 3.66 12.00
CA ASP A 54 3.13 2.73 13.04
C ASP A 54 4.48 2.07 12.68
N TYR A 55 4.74 1.88 11.37
CA TYR A 55 6.01 1.36 10.88
C TYR A 55 7.20 2.32 11.06
N LEU A 56 6.96 3.59 11.38
CA LEU A 56 7.99 4.60 11.62
C LEU A 56 8.47 4.63 13.09
N GLY A 57 7.86 3.87 13.99
CA GLY A 57 8.28 3.78 15.40
C GLY A 57 7.89 4.97 16.29
N GLU A 58 7.42 6.09 15.73
CA GLU A 58 7.09 7.32 16.48
C GLU A 58 5.64 7.81 16.27
N LYS A 59 4.67 6.89 16.35
CA LYS A 59 3.24 7.19 16.10
C LYS A 59 2.75 8.50 16.73
N ARG A 60 3.04 8.74 18.02
CA ARG A 60 2.57 9.94 18.74
C ARG A 60 3.13 11.24 18.16
N TYR A 61 4.37 11.22 17.69
CA TYR A 61 5.00 12.37 17.06
C TYR A 61 4.31 12.70 15.73
N PHE A 62 4.14 11.70 14.87
CA PHE A 62 3.46 11.88 13.58
C PHE A 62 1.97 12.23 13.73
N ASP A 63 1.26 11.63 14.68
CA ASP A 63 -0.13 11.97 14.99
C ASP A 63 -0.27 13.44 15.42
N SER A 64 0.68 13.95 16.21
CA SER A 64 0.71 15.36 16.62
C SER A 64 0.97 16.29 15.44
N LEU A 65 1.98 16.00 14.61
CA LEU A 65 2.28 16.81 13.43
C LEU A 65 1.10 16.86 12.46
N ARG A 66 0.43 15.73 12.19
CA ARG A 66 -0.71 15.67 11.27
C ARG A 66 -1.84 16.63 11.64
N VAL A 67 -2.07 16.87 12.94
CA VAL A 67 -3.13 17.75 13.43
C VAL A 67 -2.71 19.23 13.39
N HIS A 68 -1.42 19.51 13.58
CA HIS A 68 -0.95 20.87 13.84
C HIS A 68 -0.19 21.52 12.67
N ASN A 69 0.44 20.73 11.81
CA ASN A 69 1.23 21.23 10.68
C ASN A 69 1.36 20.15 9.59
N GLU A 70 0.49 20.19 8.59
CA GLU A 70 0.47 19.21 7.50
C GLU A 70 1.75 19.21 6.65
N ASP A 71 2.30 20.39 6.34
CA ASP A 71 3.55 20.49 5.56
C ASP A 71 4.72 19.84 6.30
N LEU A 72 4.87 20.13 7.60
CA LEU A 72 5.91 19.54 8.43
C LEU A 72 5.69 18.03 8.62
N TYR A 73 4.43 17.60 8.76
CA TYR A 73 4.08 16.19 8.80
C TYR A 73 4.55 15.46 7.53
N ILE A 74 4.28 16.00 6.34
CA ILE A 74 4.71 15.42 5.06
C ILE A 74 6.23 15.35 4.97
N GLU A 75 6.93 16.41 5.38
CA GLU A 75 8.39 16.48 5.36
C GLU A 75 9.03 15.43 6.28
N GLU A 76 8.65 15.41 7.56
CA GLU A 76 9.24 14.52 8.55
C GLU A 76 8.90 13.05 8.27
N LYS A 77 7.67 12.78 7.79
CA LYS A 77 7.28 11.43 7.37
C LYS A 77 8.10 10.96 6.18
N THR A 78 8.39 11.84 5.21
CA THR A 78 9.24 11.51 4.06
C THR A 78 10.66 11.19 4.50
N LYS A 79 11.25 12.00 5.37
CA LYS A 79 12.59 11.76 5.92
C LYS A 79 12.66 10.41 6.64
N ALA A 80 11.74 10.15 7.55
CA ALA A 80 11.70 8.90 8.32
C ALA A 80 11.51 7.67 7.42
N HIS A 81 10.63 7.74 6.41
CA HIS A 81 10.48 6.68 5.41
C HIS A 81 11.78 6.43 4.65
N ASN A 82 12.42 7.51 4.16
CA ASN A 82 13.64 7.44 3.36
C ASN A 82 14.85 6.94 4.14
N GLU A 83 14.86 7.16 5.46
CA GLU A 83 15.82 6.59 6.39
C GLU A 83 15.62 5.07 6.47
N ILE A 84 14.40 4.62 6.82
CA ILE A 84 14.09 3.17 6.92
C ILE A 84 14.47 2.42 5.65
N PHE A 85 14.29 3.02 4.47
CA PHE A 85 14.60 2.42 3.17
C PHE A 85 15.98 1.73 3.09
N ASN A 86 16.98 2.25 3.82
CA ASN A 86 18.35 1.76 3.82
C ASN A 86 18.73 0.96 5.08
N HIS A 87 17.77 0.74 5.98
CA HIS A 87 17.96 0.22 7.33
C HIS A 87 17.03 -0.98 7.59
N PRO A 88 17.30 -2.15 6.98
CA PRO A 88 16.45 -3.34 7.11
C PRO A 88 16.29 -3.83 8.56
N GLU A 89 17.23 -3.52 9.45
CA GLU A 89 17.13 -3.77 10.88
C GLU A 89 16.01 -2.99 11.58
N LYS A 90 15.51 -1.91 10.95
CA LYS A 90 14.39 -1.10 11.44
C LYS A 90 13.03 -1.55 10.87
N PHE A 91 13.00 -2.56 10.00
CA PHE A 91 11.76 -2.98 9.35
C PHE A 91 10.76 -3.56 10.37
N CYS A 92 9.53 -3.07 10.28
CA CYS A 92 8.40 -3.66 10.96
C CYS A 92 7.80 -4.81 10.15
N ASN A 93 7.16 -5.76 10.84
CA ASN A 93 6.58 -6.95 10.24
C ASN A 93 5.20 -6.66 9.63
N LEU A 94 5.03 -6.98 8.37
CA LEU A 94 3.74 -7.04 7.67
C LEU A 94 3.40 -8.50 7.39
N TYR A 95 2.26 -8.97 7.90
CA TYR A 95 1.86 -10.36 7.77
C TYR A 95 0.89 -10.56 6.60
N ILE A 96 1.16 -11.56 5.76
CA ILE A 96 0.28 -12.01 4.69
C ILE A 96 -0.36 -13.33 5.12
N ASP A 97 -1.68 -13.43 5.07
CA ASP A 97 -2.36 -14.70 5.28
C ASP A 97 -2.39 -15.54 3.99
N SER A 98 -1.31 -16.27 3.74
CA SER A 98 -1.23 -17.27 2.67
C SER A 98 -1.85 -18.63 3.02
N THR A 99 -2.35 -18.80 4.25
CA THR A 99 -2.79 -20.11 4.77
C THR A 99 -4.21 -20.49 4.34
N LYS A 100 -5.03 -19.51 3.93
CA LYS A 100 -6.41 -19.78 3.50
C LYS A 100 -6.49 -20.05 2.00
N SER A 101 -7.26 -21.07 1.64
CA SER A 101 -7.51 -21.43 0.24
C SER A 101 -8.10 -20.27 -0.56
N LYS A 102 -7.89 -20.24 -1.89
CA LYS A 102 -8.48 -19.24 -2.79
C LYS A 102 -10.00 -19.05 -2.59
N ASN A 103 -10.70 -20.10 -2.15
CA ASN A 103 -12.15 -20.10 -1.96
C ASN A 103 -12.60 -19.51 -0.61
N THR A 104 -11.68 -19.01 0.22
CA THR A 104 -12.04 -18.45 1.51
C THR A 104 -12.31 -16.95 1.38
N TYR A 105 -13.56 -16.53 1.59
CA TYR A 105 -13.95 -15.12 1.56
C TYR A 105 -13.17 -14.28 2.59
N PHE A 106 -13.08 -12.97 2.36
CA PHE A 106 -12.50 -12.03 3.32
C PHE A 106 -13.18 -12.16 4.68
N ALA A 107 -12.38 -12.21 5.74
CA ALA A 107 -12.96 -12.07 7.07
C ALA A 107 -13.48 -10.64 7.15
N THR A 108 -14.70 -10.42 7.65
CA THR A 108 -15.16 -9.08 8.07
C THR A 108 -15.71 -9.28 9.48
N SER A 109 -14.99 -8.77 10.46
CA SER A 109 -15.23 -9.07 11.88
C SER A 109 -16.04 -7.96 12.51
N SER A 110 -17.36 -8.10 12.51
CA SER A 110 -18.21 -7.53 13.55
C SER A 110 -18.54 -8.65 14.54
N LYS A 111 -17.75 -8.77 15.61
CA LYS A 111 -17.96 -9.55 16.86
C LYS A 111 -18.35 -11.04 16.80
N ASN A 112 -18.65 -11.62 15.65
CA ASN A 112 -18.80 -13.06 15.40
C ASN A 112 -17.85 -13.42 14.25
N PHE A 113 -16.72 -14.03 14.59
CA PHE A 113 -15.57 -14.27 13.70
C PHE A 113 -15.84 -15.22 12.51
N ILE A 114 -17.08 -15.69 12.33
CA ILE A 114 -17.53 -16.54 11.21
C ILE A 114 -18.93 -16.10 10.74
N THR A 115 -19.18 -14.81 10.49
CA THR A 115 -20.35 -14.36 9.69
C THR A 115 -20.19 -12.88 9.38
N GLY A 116 -19.31 -12.56 8.45
CA GLY A 116 -19.23 -11.23 7.86
C GLY A 116 -19.58 -11.35 6.39
N HIS A 117 -20.77 -10.92 6.00
CA HIS A 117 -21.33 -11.16 4.66
C HIS A 117 -20.44 -10.54 3.57
N PRO A 118 -19.76 -11.35 2.74
CA PRO A 118 -19.08 -10.84 1.55
C PRO A 118 -20.06 -10.07 0.66
N GLU A 119 -21.33 -10.48 0.67
CA GLU A 119 -22.46 -9.88 -0.04
C GLU A 119 -22.67 -8.39 0.27
N ALA A 120 -22.41 -7.92 1.50
CA ALA A 120 -22.58 -6.50 1.85
C ALA A 120 -21.50 -5.62 1.18
N HIS A 121 -20.24 -6.07 1.22
CA HIS A 121 -19.12 -5.40 0.53
C HIS A 121 -19.24 -5.55 -0.99
N ILE A 122 -19.68 -6.71 -1.47
CA ILE A 122 -19.99 -6.97 -2.87
C ILE A 122 -21.10 -6.02 -3.37
N ASN A 123 -22.16 -5.79 -2.59
CA ASN A 123 -23.24 -4.89 -2.95
C ASN A 123 -22.78 -3.43 -2.95
N ASP A 124 -21.93 -3.03 -1.99
CA ASP A 124 -21.28 -1.71 -2.02
C ASP A 124 -20.39 -1.54 -3.25
N ILE A 125 -19.53 -2.52 -3.57
CA ILE A 125 -18.70 -2.52 -4.78
C ILE A 125 -19.57 -2.49 -6.05
N LYS A 126 -20.64 -3.30 -6.12
CA LYS A 126 -21.60 -3.31 -7.25
C LYS A 126 -22.31 -1.97 -7.42
N SER A 127 -22.59 -1.26 -6.31
CA SER A 127 -23.22 0.05 -6.34
C SER A 127 -22.31 1.12 -6.94
N ARG A 128 -20.99 0.93 -6.88
CA ARG A 128 -19.96 1.82 -7.45
C ARG A 128 -19.71 1.52 -8.93
N LYS A 129 -20.79 1.55 -9.73
CA LYS A 129 -20.79 1.23 -11.17
C LYS A 129 -19.73 1.99 -11.97
N GLU A 130 -19.44 3.24 -11.60
CA GLU A 130 -18.43 4.06 -12.31
C GLU A 130 -16.99 3.53 -12.14
N LEU A 131 -16.61 3.04 -10.96
CA LEU A 131 -15.30 2.41 -10.73
C LEU A 131 -15.12 1.14 -11.59
N LEU A 132 -16.23 0.42 -11.78
CA LEU A 132 -16.25 -0.85 -12.49
C LEU A 132 -16.44 -0.72 -14.00
N LYS A 133 -16.86 0.45 -14.49
CA LYS A 133 -17.26 0.67 -15.90
C LYS A 133 -16.14 0.38 -16.90
N GLU A 134 -14.90 0.61 -16.50
CA GLU A 134 -13.71 0.41 -17.33
C GLU A 134 -13.24 -1.06 -17.36
N PHE A 135 -13.79 -1.90 -16.48
CA PHE A 135 -13.42 -3.30 -16.32
C PHE A 135 -14.61 -4.13 -16.84
N SER A 136 -14.38 -5.01 -17.81
CA SER A 136 -15.43 -5.78 -18.49
C SER A 136 -16.24 -6.68 -17.54
N SER A 137 -17.54 -6.90 -17.83
CA SER A 137 -18.45 -7.88 -17.21
C SER A 137 -18.43 -7.95 -15.66
N ASN A 138 -19.38 -7.26 -15.04
CA ASN A 138 -19.52 -7.08 -13.58
C ASN A 138 -19.52 -8.40 -12.76
N THR A 139 -19.96 -9.53 -13.31
CA THR A 139 -20.03 -10.82 -12.59
C THR A 139 -18.65 -11.40 -12.25
N ASP A 140 -17.67 -11.29 -13.15
CA ASP A 140 -16.32 -11.83 -12.90
C ASP A 140 -15.50 -10.92 -11.99
N ILE A 141 -15.72 -9.61 -12.07
CA ILE A 141 -15.04 -8.61 -11.23
C ILE A 141 -15.36 -8.86 -9.76
N ILE A 142 -16.65 -8.96 -9.43
CA ILE A 142 -17.11 -9.20 -8.06
C ILE A 142 -16.56 -10.49 -7.49
N LYS A 143 -16.56 -11.57 -8.28
CA LYS A 143 -15.99 -12.85 -7.87
C LYS A 143 -14.52 -12.71 -7.52
N LYS A 144 -13.73 -12.09 -8.40
CA LYS A 144 -12.29 -11.89 -8.20
C LYS A 144 -11.97 -11.01 -7.00
N LEU A 145 -12.65 -9.88 -6.83
CA LEU A 145 -12.47 -8.98 -5.69
C LEU A 145 -12.90 -9.63 -4.35
N SER A 146 -13.73 -10.67 -4.39
CA SER A 146 -14.15 -11.43 -3.19
C SER A 146 -13.30 -12.67 -2.92
N THR A 147 -12.43 -13.05 -3.87
CA THR A 147 -11.57 -14.23 -3.82
C THR A 147 -10.21 -13.81 -3.32
N ARG A 148 -9.66 -14.52 -2.33
CA ARG A 148 -8.32 -14.24 -1.81
C ARG A 148 -7.24 -14.56 -2.86
N SER A 149 -6.24 -13.70 -2.92
CA SER A 149 -5.02 -13.94 -3.69
C SER A 149 -4.29 -15.18 -3.20
N SER A 150 -3.56 -15.84 -4.10
CA SER A 150 -2.60 -16.88 -3.75
C SER A 150 -1.16 -16.36 -3.58
N ILE A 151 -0.98 -15.05 -3.52
CA ILE A 151 0.34 -14.45 -3.26
C ILE A 151 0.86 -14.90 -1.90
N LYS A 152 2.13 -15.29 -1.84
CA LYS A 152 2.80 -15.73 -0.61
C LYS A 152 3.75 -14.66 -0.10
N ALA A 153 3.96 -14.63 1.21
CA ALA A 153 4.86 -13.68 1.86
C ALA A 153 6.27 -13.65 1.24
N ASN A 154 6.84 -14.81 0.90
CA ASN A 154 8.17 -14.93 0.30
C ASN A 154 8.29 -14.42 -1.15
N GLN A 155 7.18 -14.00 -1.77
CA GLN A 155 7.17 -13.37 -3.09
C GLN A 155 7.23 -11.84 -2.99
N PHE A 156 7.22 -11.30 -1.78
CA PHE A 156 7.41 -9.87 -1.55
C PHE A 156 8.87 -9.53 -1.31
N ASN A 157 9.30 -8.43 -1.90
CA ASN A 157 10.59 -7.80 -1.70
C ASN A 157 10.34 -6.30 -1.53
N LEU A 158 10.17 -5.88 -0.26
CA LEU A 158 9.87 -4.50 0.11
C LEU A 158 11.10 -3.85 0.74
N CYS A 159 11.21 -2.53 0.59
CA CYS A 159 12.36 -1.76 1.05
C CYS A 159 12.09 -1.07 2.41
N THR A 160 10.91 -1.23 3.00
CA THR A 160 10.53 -0.55 4.25
C THR A 160 9.82 -1.46 5.26
N ALA A 161 9.66 -2.74 4.93
CA ALA A 161 8.97 -3.70 5.77
C ALA A 161 9.47 -5.12 5.52
N LYS A 162 9.38 -5.95 6.55
CA LYS A 162 9.61 -7.38 6.46
C LYS A 162 8.28 -8.09 6.27
N VAL A 163 8.14 -8.84 5.18
CA VAL A 163 6.89 -9.56 4.88
C VAL A 163 6.99 -11.00 5.37
N LEU A 164 6.04 -11.41 6.20
CA LEU A 164 6.01 -12.74 6.84
C LEU A 164 4.67 -13.44 6.61
N ASP A 165 4.66 -14.77 6.67
CA ASP A 165 3.40 -15.51 6.67
C ASP A 165 2.68 -15.28 8.02
N LEU A 166 1.36 -15.15 8.02
CA LEU A 166 0.57 -15.02 9.24
C LEU A 166 0.79 -16.17 10.23
N ALA A 167 1.12 -17.38 9.74
CA ALA A 167 1.49 -18.52 10.58
C ALA A 167 2.74 -18.28 11.44
N GLU A 168 3.56 -17.28 11.10
CA GLU A 168 4.75 -16.89 11.86
C GLU A 168 4.47 -15.83 12.92
N TYR A 169 3.25 -15.27 12.97
CA TYR A 169 2.89 -14.17 13.87
C TYR A 169 3.27 -14.43 15.33
N ASP A 170 2.97 -15.62 15.86
CA ASP A 170 3.19 -15.94 17.27
C ASP A 170 4.70 -15.97 17.63
N LYS A 171 5.58 -16.12 16.64
CA LYS A 171 7.04 -16.09 16.82
C LYS A 171 7.61 -14.67 16.95
N HIS A 172 6.84 -13.66 16.53
CA HIS A 172 7.30 -12.27 16.38
C HIS A 172 6.43 -11.26 17.15
N THR A 173 5.70 -11.71 18.17
CA THR A 173 4.71 -10.90 18.92
C THR A 173 5.29 -9.67 19.63
N ASN A 174 6.58 -9.70 19.95
CA ASN A 174 7.32 -8.62 20.61
C ASN A 174 8.04 -7.68 19.63
N GLU A 175 7.97 -7.95 18.32
CA GLU A 175 8.58 -7.12 17.29
C GLU A 175 7.62 -6.02 16.82
N CYS A 176 8.17 -5.00 16.15
CA CYS A 176 7.34 -3.98 15.50
C CYS A 176 6.44 -4.62 14.44
N GLU A 177 5.18 -4.17 14.37
CA GLU A 177 4.21 -4.69 13.40
C GLU A 177 3.51 -3.56 12.65
N ILE A 178 3.30 -3.77 11.35
CA ILE A 178 2.45 -2.95 10.48
C ILE A 178 1.02 -3.51 10.51
N GLY A 179 0.88 -4.82 10.71
CA GLY A 179 -0.40 -5.52 10.81
C GLY A 179 -0.49 -6.71 9.86
N VAL A 180 -1.71 -7.18 9.65
CA VAL A 180 -2.05 -8.29 8.76
C VAL A 180 -2.78 -7.72 7.55
N VAL A 181 -2.36 -8.09 6.35
CA VAL A 181 -3.01 -7.69 5.10
C VAL A 181 -3.50 -8.89 4.29
N TYR A 182 -4.66 -8.72 3.69
CA TYR A 182 -5.28 -9.65 2.77
C TYR A 182 -5.50 -8.96 1.43
N PHE A 183 -5.08 -9.62 0.36
CA PHE A 183 -5.30 -9.16 -1.00
C PHE A 183 -6.33 -10.03 -1.71
N SER A 184 -7.15 -9.43 -2.57
CA SER A 184 -7.99 -10.18 -3.51
C SER A 184 -7.21 -10.62 -4.73
N GLU A 185 -7.79 -11.50 -5.54
CA GLU A 185 -7.35 -11.66 -6.91
C GLU A 185 -7.44 -10.32 -7.67
N ILE A 186 -6.57 -10.18 -8.68
CA ILE A 186 -6.47 -8.97 -9.49
C ILE A 186 -7.51 -9.01 -10.61
N VAL A 187 -8.21 -7.89 -10.78
CA VAL A 187 -9.06 -7.64 -11.95
C VAL A 187 -8.33 -6.68 -12.87
N PHE A 188 -7.83 -7.18 -13.99
CA PHE A 188 -7.23 -6.32 -15.02
C PHE A 188 -8.31 -5.76 -15.95
N ASP A 189 -8.08 -4.55 -16.44
CA ASP A 189 -8.79 -4.04 -17.60
C ASP A 189 -8.36 -4.83 -18.86
N PRO A 190 -9.10 -4.71 -19.99
CA PRO A 190 -8.75 -5.42 -21.22
C PRO A 190 -7.33 -5.11 -21.73
N SER A 191 -6.82 -3.90 -21.48
CA SER A 191 -5.47 -3.51 -21.92
C SER A 191 -4.36 -3.98 -20.99
N LYS A 192 -4.70 -4.51 -19.81
CA LYS A 192 -3.78 -4.84 -18.70
C LYS A 192 -2.90 -3.66 -18.28
N LYS A 193 -3.37 -2.43 -18.46
CA LYS A 193 -2.72 -1.20 -17.99
C LYS A 193 -3.39 -0.63 -16.75
N ARG A 194 -4.57 -1.15 -16.39
CA ARG A 194 -5.28 -0.82 -15.16
C ARG A 194 -5.67 -2.08 -14.43
N ALA A 195 -5.77 -1.99 -13.12
CA ALA A 195 -6.15 -3.11 -12.28
C ALA A 195 -7.01 -2.65 -11.10
N LEU A 196 -7.87 -3.55 -10.61
CA LEU A 196 -8.53 -3.43 -9.32
C LEU A 196 -8.03 -4.51 -8.38
N VAL A 197 -7.77 -4.13 -7.13
CA VAL A 197 -7.43 -5.05 -6.04
C VAL A 197 -8.16 -4.60 -4.78
N PHE A 198 -8.90 -5.51 -4.15
CA PHE A 198 -9.41 -5.28 -2.80
C PHE A 198 -8.33 -5.64 -1.78
N VAL A 199 -8.20 -4.79 -0.77
CA VAL A 199 -7.26 -4.94 0.33
C VAL A 199 -8.03 -4.83 1.63
N ASP A 200 -7.82 -5.78 2.54
CA ASP A 200 -8.24 -5.71 3.94
C ASP A 200 -6.98 -5.70 4.81
N HIS A 201 -6.77 -4.62 5.56
CA HIS A 201 -5.66 -4.47 6.49
C HIS A 201 -6.19 -4.38 7.90
N ARG A 202 -5.52 -5.08 8.82
CA ARG A 202 -5.94 -5.21 10.22
C ARG A 202 -4.74 -5.11 11.15
N ILE A 203 -4.90 -4.34 12.20
CA ILE A 203 -3.95 -4.29 13.31
C ILE A 203 -4.56 -5.08 14.46
N LYS A 204 -3.94 -6.22 14.81
CA LYS A 204 -4.48 -7.12 15.84
C LYS A 204 -4.56 -6.43 17.21
N LYS A 205 -3.56 -5.63 17.57
CA LYS A 205 -3.48 -4.96 18.88
C LYS A 205 -4.59 -3.92 19.08
N ASP A 206 -4.91 -3.16 18.04
CA ASP A 206 -5.79 -1.99 18.14
C ASP A 206 -7.24 -2.27 17.69
N TYR A 207 -7.56 -3.51 17.31
CA TYR A 207 -8.84 -3.91 16.68
C TYR A 207 -9.24 -2.98 15.52
N TYR A 208 -8.25 -2.37 14.88
CA TYR A 208 -8.44 -1.41 13.81
C TYR A 208 -8.35 -2.13 12.47
N GLY A 209 -9.33 -1.88 11.61
CA GLY A 209 -9.37 -2.39 10.24
C GLY A 209 -9.53 -1.26 9.24
N ARG A 210 -8.80 -1.35 8.13
CA ARG A 210 -9.04 -0.54 6.93
C ARG A 210 -9.16 -1.46 5.74
N ASN A 211 -10.21 -1.26 4.96
CA ASN A 211 -10.37 -1.98 3.72
C ASN A 211 -10.77 -1.02 2.59
N ALA A 212 -10.31 -1.33 1.39
CA ALA A 212 -10.58 -0.54 0.21
C ALA A 212 -10.41 -1.37 -1.05
N VAL A 213 -11.10 -0.97 -2.11
CA VAL A 213 -10.75 -1.35 -3.48
C VAL A 213 -9.83 -0.27 -4.03
N PHE A 214 -8.64 -0.68 -4.46
CA PHE A 214 -7.65 0.17 -5.09
C PHE A 214 -7.73 0.00 -6.60
N LYS A 215 -7.78 1.13 -7.30
CA LYS A 215 -7.59 1.21 -8.74
C LYS A 215 -6.15 1.58 -9.02
N LEU A 216 -5.48 0.75 -9.80
CA LEU A 216 -4.08 0.90 -10.15
C LEU A 216 -3.93 1.20 -11.62
N ARG A 217 -2.89 1.94 -11.96
CA ARG A 217 -2.45 2.19 -13.32
C ARG A 217 -0.98 1.82 -13.47
N LEU A 218 -0.66 1.09 -14.53
CA LEU A 218 0.71 0.82 -14.92
C LEU A 218 1.28 2.07 -15.60
N HIS A 219 2.26 2.70 -14.96
CA HIS A 219 3.06 3.77 -15.53
C HIS A 219 4.50 3.28 -15.70
N ASP A 220 4.98 3.29 -16.94
CA ASP A 220 6.26 2.69 -17.35
C ASP A 220 6.39 1.21 -16.92
N ASN A 221 6.94 0.98 -15.73
CA ASN A 221 7.16 -0.33 -15.15
C ASN A 221 6.85 -0.33 -13.63
N TYR A 222 5.88 0.47 -13.20
CA TYR A 222 5.44 0.55 -11.82
C TYR A 222 3.91 0.68 -11.76
N TRP A 223 3.28 -0.10 -10.89
CA TRP A 223 1.85 0.02 -10.65
C TRP A 223 1.57 1.09 -9.60
N GLU A 224 0.97 2.20 -10.00
CA GLU A 224 0.62 3.31 -9.11
C GLU A 224 -0.85 3.28 -8.72
N ILE A 225 -1.16 3.69 -7.49
CA ILE A 225 -2.54 3.93 -7.05
C ILE A 225 -3.07 5.14 -7.83
N GLU A 226 -4.03 4.88 -8.72
CA GLU A 226 -4.77 5.92 -9.47
C GLU A 226 -5.92 6.48 -8.62
N ASP A 227 -6.62 5.60 -7.89
CA ASP A 227 -7.73 5.95 -7.02
C ASP A 227 -7.99 4.84 -6.00
N PHE A 228 -8.74 5.12 -4.93
CA PHE A 228 -9.20 4.08 -4.02
C PHE A 228 -10.58 4.39 -3.44
N THR A 229 -11.24 3.34 -3.00
CA THR A 229 -12.62 3.39 -2.51
C THR A 229 -12.70 2.60 -1.21
N LEU A 230 -12.94 3.29 -0.09
CA LEU A 230 -13.11 2.65 1.23
C LEU A 230 -14.39 1.80 1.23
N VAL A 231 -14.33 0.57 1.74
CA VAL A 231 -15.48 -0.36 1.76
C VAL A 231 -15.99 -0.57 3.19
N SER A 232 -16.47 0.52 3.81
CA SER A 232 -16.98 0.58 5.18
C SER A 232 -15.93 0.47 6.28
N THR A 233 -15.79 1.54 7.07
CA THR A 233 -15.20 1.54 8.41
C THR A 233 -16.35 1.34 9.40
N SER A 234 -16.43 0.18 10.04
CA SER A 234 -17.24 0.02 11.25
C SER A 234 -16.58 0.72 12.42
#